data_AF-A0A434NQF0-F1
#
_entry.id   AF-A0A434NQF0-F1
#
_cell.length_a   1.000
_cell.length_b   1.000
_cell.length_c   1.000
_cell.angle_alpha   90.00
_cell.angle_beta   90.00
_cell.angle_gamma   90.00
#
_symmetry.space_group_name_H-M   'P 1'
#
loop_
_entity.id
_entity.type
_entity.pdbx_description
1 polymer ?
#
loop_
_entity_poly.entity_id
_entity_poly.type
_entity_poly.pdbx_seq_one_letter_code
_entity_poly.pdbx_strand_id
1 'polypeptide(L)'
;DISALELIEAEARWLGIGFTNLLHLYSPDLIVMGGGLSNGFDLLAPTIRATVEQRAMLAYRDVPIVPAQLGDRAGLIGAASLILWEGEPGAPLAMAQDEDNKDNATERAGARETSHG
;
A
#
# COMPACT_ATOMS: atom_id res chain seq x y z
N ASP A 1 29.50 -5.25 9.66
CA ASP A 1 29.90 -6.66 9.79
C ASP A 1 29.44 -7.39 8.54
N ILE A 2 30.34 -8.11 7.86
CA ILE A 2 30.02 -8.80 6.60
C ILE A 2 28.99 -9.90 6.84
N SER A 3 29.12 -10.67 7.92
CA SER A 3 28.18 -11.75 8.25
C SER A 3 26.78 -11.23 8.56
N ALA A 4 26.66 -10.02 9.13
CA ALA A 4 25.36 -9.38 9.34
C ALA A 4 24.69 -8.98 8.02
N LEU A 5 25.46 -8.50 7.04
CA LEU A 5 24.93 -8.14 5.72
C LEU A 5 24.47 -9.37 4.94
N GLU A 6 25.21 -10.47 5.00
CA GLU A 6 24.81 -11.75 4.38
C GLU A 6 23.50 -12.28 4.94
N LEU A 7 23.30 -12.16 6.27
CA LEU A 7 22.05 -12.53 6.91
C LEU A 7 20.89 -11.66 6.42
N ILE A 8 21.07 -10.33 6.40
CA ILE A 8 20.05 -9.40 5.90
C ILE A 8 19.67 -9.73 4.45
N GLU A 9 20.65 -10.02 3.60
CA GLU A 9 20.40 -10.38 2.21
C GLU A 9 19.62 -11.71 2.09
N ALA A 10 19.96 -12.70 2.92
CA ALA A 10 19.24 -13.96 2.97
C ALA A 10 17.77 -13.77 3.39
N GLU A 11 17.51 -12.99 4.44
CA GLU A 11 16.16 -12.66 4.90
C GLU A 11 15.37 -11.89 3.83
N ALA A 12 15.98 -10.88 3.21
CA ALA A 12 15.36 -10.10 2.14
C ALA A 12 14.94 -10.97 0.94
N ARG A 13 15.73 -11.99 0.60
CA ARG A 13 15.40 -12.96 -0.44
C ARG A 13 14.15 -13.77 -0.07
N TRP A 14 14.07 -14.28 1.15
CA TRP A 14 12.88 -15.01 1.62
C TRP A 14 11.63 -14.12 1.65
N LEU A 15 11.77 -12.87 2.09
CA LEU A 15 10.69 -11.88 2.03
C LEU A 15 10.22 -11.62 0.60
N GLY A 16 11.14 -11.46 -0.36
CA GLY A 16 10.80 -11.30 -1.78
C GLY A 16 10.03 -12.49 -2.35
N ILE A 17 10.37 -13.72 -1.94
CA ILE A 17 9.62 -14.92 -2.31
C ILE A 17 8.21 -14.88 -1.69
N GLY A 18 8.11 -14.57 -0.41
CA GLY A 18 6.83 -14.45 0.29
C GLY A 18 5.91 -13.41 -0.35
N PHE A 19 6.44 -12.22 -0.65
CA PHE A 19 5.68 -11.18 -1.34
C PHE A 19 5.26 -11.59 -2.74
N THR A 20 6.11 -12.28 -3.49
CA THR A 20 5.71 -12.84 -4.80
C THR A 20 4.49 -13.75 -4.65
N ASN A 21 4.48 -14.61 -3.63
CA ASN A 21 3.32 -15.48 -3.37
C ASN A 21 2.06 -14.66 -3.05
N LEU A 22 2.17 -13.61 -2.22
CA LEU A 22 1.04 -12.73 -1.92
C LEU A 22 0.52 -12.00 -3.16
N LEU A 23 1.42 -11.53 -4.03
CA LEU A 23 1.06 -10.91 -5.31
C LEU A 23 0.22 -11.86 -6.17
N HIS A 24 0.62 -13.13 -6.26
CA HIS A 24 -0.10 -14.13 -7.04
C HIS A 24 -1.42 -14.57 -6.41
N LEU A 25 -1.52 -14.61 -5.08
CA LEU A 25 -2.70 -15.08 -4.38
C LEU A 25 -3.80 -14.02 -4.27
N TYR A 26 -3.42 -12.76 -4.08
CA TYR A 26 -4.36 -11.69 -3.74
C TYR A 26 -4.44 -10.58 -4.79
N SER A 27 -3.52 -10.53 -5.75
CA SER A 27 -3.43 -9.47 -6.76
C SER A 27 -3.59 -8.05 -6.16
N PRO A 28 -2.86 -7.71 -5.08
CA PRO A 28 -3.01 -6.41 -4.44
C PRO A 28 -2.37 -5.30 -5.29
N ASP A 29 -2.89 -4.08 -5.15
CA ASP A 29 -2.28 -2.88 -5.76
C ASP A 29 -1.08 -2.35 -4.96
N LEU A 30 -0.91 -2.78 -3.71
CA LEU A 30 0.14 -2.31 -2.79
C LEU A 30 0.43 -3.36 -1.70
N ILE A 31 1.71 -3.54 -1.38
CA ILE A 31 2.16 -4.28 -0.18
C ILE A 31 2.81 -3.29 0.79
N VAL A 32 2.33 -3.27 2.03
CA VAL A 32 2.90 -2.45 3.11
C VAL A 32 3.62 -3.34 4.12
N MET A 33 4.92 -3.11 4.32
CA MET A 33 5.76 -3.82 5.29
C MET A 33 5.77 -3.07 6.62
N GLY A 34 5.12 -3.63 7.64
CA GLY A 34 5.06 -3.07 9.00
C GLY A 34 6.01 -3.71 10.01
N GLY A 35 5.91 -3.24 11.26
CA GLY A 35 6.66 -3.78 12.40
C GLY A 35 8.14 -3.45 12.39
N GLY A 36 8.95 -4.23 13.11
CA GLY A 36 10.40 -4.00 13.23
C GLY A 36 11.17 -4.11 11.92
N LEU A 37 10.60 -4.79 10.91
CA LEU A 37 11.19 -4.93 9.58
C LEU A 37 11.21 -3.60 8.81
N SER A 38 10.22 -2.73 9.05
CA SER A 38 10.13 -1.41 8.41
C SER A 38 11.35 -0.52 8.73
N ASN A 39 11.97 -0.71 9.89
CA ASN A 39 13.14 0.07 10.33
C ASN A 39 14.40 -0.23 9.49
N GLY A 40 14.48 -1.42 8.88
CA GLY A 40 15.58 -1.85 8.04
C GLY A 40 15.24 -1.85 6.54
N PHE A 41 14.16 -1.18 6.15
CA PHE A 41 13.59 -1.31 4.81
C PHE A 41 14.61 -1.02 3.69
N ASP A 42 15.43 0.02 3.83
CA ASP A 42 16.40 0.42 2.81
C ASP A 42 17.47 -0.66 2.53
N LEU A 43 17.80 -1.48 3.53
CA LEU A 43 18.74 -2.59 3.38
C LEU A 43 18.09 -3.83 2.75
N LEU A 44 16.78 -4.03 2.98
CA LEU A 44 16.03 -5.19 2.50
C LEU A 44 15.46 -4.98 1.09
N ALA A 45 15.01 -3.76 0.80
CA ALA A 45 14.24 -3.42 -0.38
C ALA A 45 14.92 -3.78 -1.71
N PRO A 46 16.24 -3.57 -1.91
CA PRO A 46 16.90 -3.92 -3.17
C PRO A 46 16.80 -5.42 -3.50
N THR A 47 17.11 -6.28 -2.52
CA THR A 47 17.07 -7.74 -2.70
C THR A 47 15.63 -8.26 -2.81
N ILE A 48 14.69 -7.66 -2.08
CA ILE A 48 13.25 -7.95 -2.22
C ILE A 48 12.79 -7.64 -3.65
N ARG A 49 13.10 -6.44 -4.15
CA ARG A 49 12.70 -5.99 -5.50
C ARG A 49 13.27 -6.91 -6.58
N ALA A 50 14.58 -7.20 -6.51
CA ALA A 50 15.23 -8.11 -7.46
C ALA A 50 14.59 -9.52 -7.44
N THR A 51 14.24 -10.02 -6.26
CA THR A 51 13.58 -11.32 -6.12
C THR A 51 12.18 -11.33 -6.73
N VAL A 52 11.40 -10.26 -6.49
CA VAL A 52 10.04 -10.09 -7.07
C VAL A 52 10.12 -9.95 -8.58
N GLU A 53 11.03 -9.13 -9.10
CA GLU A 53 11.24 -8.96 -10.56
C GLU A 53 11.58 -10.30 -11.24
N GLN A 54 12.40 -11.13 -10.60
CA GLN A 54 12.79 -12.43 -11.14
C GLN A 54 11.63 -13.44 -11.14
N ARG A 55 10.77 -13.43 -10.12
CA ARG A 55 9.81 -14.51 -9.84
C ARG A 55 8.35 -14.18 -10.13
N ALA A 56 7.96 -12.91 -10.02
CA ALA A 56 6.58 -12.50 -10.25
C ALA A 56 6.23 -12.51 -11.75
N MET A 57 4.94 -12.71 -12.02
CA MET A 57 4.39 -12.55 -13.37
C MET A 57 4.51 -11.08 -13.76
N LEU A 58 4.67 -10.80 -15.06
CA LEU A 58 4.89 -9.44 -15.57
C LEU A 58 3.89 -8.42 -15.01
N ALA A 59 2.61 -8.79 -14.90
CA ALA A 59 1.55 -7.92 -14.38
C ALA A 59 1.74 -7.45 -12.93
N TYR A 60 2.59 -8.10 -12.12
CA TYR A 60 2.75 -7.80 -10.70
C TYR A 60 4.13 -7.27 -10.31
N ARG A 61 5.09 -7.17 -11.25
CA ARG A 61 6.47 -6.77 -10.94
C ARG A 61 6.57 -5.34 -10.42
N ASP A 62 5.69 -4.48 -10.92
CA ASP A 62 5.66 -3.05 -10.59
C ASP A 62 4.79 -2.72 -9.38
N VAL A 63 4.17 -3.73 -8.74
CA VAL A 63 3.38 -3.50 -7.52
C VAL A 63 4.31 -2.93 -6.44
N PRO A 64 3.96 -1.76 -5.85
CA PRO A 64 4.80 -1.15 -4.84
C PRO A 64 4.85 -1.99 -3.57
N ILE A 65 6.04 -2.04 -2.98
CA ILE A 65 6.30 -2.65 -1.68
C ILE A 65 6.94 -1.52 -0.88
N VAL A 66 6.28 -1.07 0.18
CA VAL A 66 6.64 0.16 0.91
C VAL A 66 6.69 -0.07 2.41
N PRO A 67 7.50 0.69 3.18
CA PRO A 67 7.47 0.60 4.63
C PRO A 67 6.20 1.24 5.20
N ALA A 68 5.69 0.70 6.29
CA ALA A 68 4.60 1.30 7.04
C ALA A 68 5.04 2.63 7.67
N GLN A 69 4.21 3.66 7.56
CA GLN A 69 4.53 5.01 8.03
C GLN A 69 4.05 5.29 9.47
N LEU A 70 3.14 4.46 9.99
CA LEU A 70 2.48 4.69 11.28
C LEU A 70 3.33 4.23 12.47
N GLY A 71 4.35 3.40 12.22
CA GLY A 71 5.22 2.82 13.26
C GLY A 71 4.41 2.16 14.38
N ASP A 72 4.82 2.39 15.62
CA ASP A 72 4.18 1.83 16.82
C ASP A 72 2.72 2.27 17.02
N ARG A 73 2.29 3.34 16.34
CA ARG A 73 0.92 3.85 16.43
C ARG A 73 -0.05 3.09 15.53
N ALA A 74 0.43 2.22 14.63
CA ALA A 74 -0.41 1.50 13.67
C ALA A 74 -1.53 0.70 14.36
N GLY A 75 -1.23 0.06 15.50
CA GLY A 75 -2.22 -0.71 16.26
C GLY A 75 -3.31 0.18 16.88
N LEU A 76 -2.92 1.27 17.54
CA LEU A 76 -3.88 2.19 18.17
C LEU A 76 -4.75 2.90 17.13
N ILE A 77 -4.13 3.37 16.05
CA ILE A 77 -4.85 4.04 14.95
C ILE A 77 -5.80 3.05 14.28
N GLY A 78 -5.36 1.82 14.00
CA GLY A 78 -6.22 0.78 13.43
C GLY A 78 -7.42 0.45 14.32
N ALA A 79 -7.22 0.34 15.64
CA ALA A 79 -8.31 0.11 16.59
C ALA A 79 -9.30 1.28 16.64
N ALA A 80 -8.80 2.52 16.67
CA ALA A 80 -9.66 3.71 16.61
C ALA A 80 -10.43 3.77 15.28
N SER A 81 -9.76 3.49 14.15
CA SER A 81 -10.40 3.41 12.84
C SER A 81 -11.54 2.41 12.81
N LEU A 82 -11.39 1.22 13.41
CA LEU A 82 -12.47 0.22 13.44
C LEU A 82 -13.70 0.67 14.23
N ILE A 83 -13.53 1.45 15.29
CA ILE A 83 -14.65 1.96 16.11
C ILE A 83 -15.31 3.17 15.46
N LEU A 84 -14.50 4.05 14.89
CA LEU A 84 -14.94 5.29 14.24
C LEU A 84 -15.43 5.07 12.81
N TRP A 85 -15.29 3.86 12.28
CA TRP A 85 -15.77 3.53 10.95
C TRP A 85 -17.30 3.47 10.93
N GLU A 86 -17.92 4.37 10.17
CA GLU A 86 -19.38 4.44 10.01
C GLU A 86 -19.92 3.75 8.73
N GLY A 87 -19.06 3.20 7.88
CA GLY A 87 -19.47 2.45 6.68
C GLY A 87 -19.84 0.98 6.91
N GLU A 88 -20.50 0.39 5.92
CA GLU A 88 -20.90 -1.02 5.90
C GLU A 88 -19.70 -1.98 6.13
N PRO A 89 -19.85 -3.04 6.96
CA PRO A 89 -18.81 -4.05 7.13
C PRO A 89 -18.37 -4.66 5.79
N GLY A 90 -17.10 -4.49 5.44
CA GLY A 90 -16.52 -5.04 4.20
C GLY A 90 -16.44 -4.05 3.03
N ALA A 91 -16.93 -2.81 3.18
CA ALA A 91 -16.64 -1.75 2.21
C ALA A 91 -15.14 -1.36 2.26
N PRO A 92 -14.44 -1.21 1.12
CA PRO A 92 -13.05 -0.75 1.12
C PRO A 92 -12.92 0.68 1.68
N LEU A 93 -11.90 0.93 2.52
CA LEU A 93 -11.58 2.26 3.10
C LEU A 93 -11.49 3.38 2.06
N ALA A 94 -11.05 3.05 0.84
CA ALA A 94 -10.89 4.00 -0.25
C ALA A 94 -12.21 4.61 -0.74
N MET A 95 -13.35 3.97 -0.47
CA MET A 95 -14.66 4.42 -0.96
C MET A 95 -15.30 5.52 -0.10
N ALA A 96 -14.81 5.73 1.13
CA ALA A 96 -15.42 6.68 2.07
C ALA A 96 -15.00 8.15 1.83
N GLN A 97 -14.04 8.41 0.93
CA GLN A 97 -13.50 9.77 0.69
C GLN A 97 -13.94 10.40 -0.65
N ASP A 98 -14.82 9.74 -1.40
CA ASP A 98 -15.28 10.20 -2.72
C ASP A 98 -16.72 10.77 -2.71
N GLU A 99 -17.47 10.64 -1.61
CA GLU A 99 -18.86 11.09 -1.54
C GLU A 99 -18.98 12.61 -1.33
N ASP A 100 -18.02 13.23 -0.64
CA ASP A 100 -17.97 14.66 -0.32
C ASP A 100 -17.54 15.56 -1.49
N ASN A 101 -17.14 15.00 -2.63
CA ASN A 101 -16.75 15.76 -3.83
C ASN A 101 -17.83 15.82 -4.94
N LYS A 102 -19.00 15.21 -4.77
CA LYS A 102 -20.06 15.24 -5.80
C LYS A 102 -20.93 16.51 -5.78
N ASP A 103 -20.99 17.21 -4.65
CA ASP A 103 -21.85 18.40 -4.51
C ASP A 103 -21.28 19.64 -5.23
N ASN A 104 -19.97 19.74 -5.39
CA ASN A 104 -19.30 20.88 -6.07
C ASN A 104 -19.33 20.77 -7.61
N ALA A 105 -19.48 19.56 -8.17
CA ALA A 105 -19.45 19.36 -9.62
C ALA A 105 -20.74 19.88 -10.30
N THR A 106 -21.89 19.73 -9.65
CA THR A 106 -23.20 20.13 -10.21
C THR A 106 -23.40 21.65 -10.21
N GLU A 107 -22.85 22.38 -9.24
CA GLU A 107 -22.96 23.85 -9.21
C GLU A 107 -22.05 24.55 -10.25
N ARG A 108 -20.89 23.96 -10.60
CA ARG A 108 -19.97 24.57 -11.58
C ARG A 108 -20.40 24.36 -13.03
N ALA A 109 -21.25 23.38 -13.31
CA ALA A 109 -21.78 23.13 -14.65
C ALA A 109 -22.89 24.12 -15.03
N GLY A 110 -23.73 24.56 -14.07
CA GLY A 110 -24.85 25.48 -14.33
C GLY A 110 -24.45 26.94 -14.59
N ALA A 111 -23.23 27.35 -14.21
CA ALA A 111 -22.79 28.74 -14.32
C ALA A 111 -22.12 29.10 -15.67
N ARG A 112 -21.93 28.14 -16.59
CA ARG A 112 -21.20 28.35 -17.85
C ARG A 112 -22.06 28.53 -19.11
N GLU A 113 -23.38 28.39 -19.04
CA GLU A 113 -24.26 28.42 -20.24
C GLU A 113 -25.00 29.76 -20.49
N THR A 114 -24.76 30.83 -19.72
CA THR A 114 -25.47 32.11 -19.92
C THR A 114 -24.62 33.26 -20.47
N SER A 115 -23.44 32.96 -21.04
CA SER A 115 -22.58 34.01 -21.61
C SER A 115 -21.95 33.61 -22.95
N HIS A 116 -22.77 33.41 -23.98
CA HIS A 116 -22.53 33.86 -25.35
C HIS A 116 -23.85 33.80 -26.13
N GLY A 117 -24.14 34.87 -26.89
CA GLY A 117 -25.45 35.16 -27.49
C GLY A 117 -25.81 34.39 -28.75
#